data_AF-A0A7S3I0L8-F1
#
_entry.id   AF-A0A7S3I0L8-F1
#
_cell.length_a   1.000
_cell.length_b   1.000
_cell.length_c   1.000
_cell.angle_alpha   90.00
_cell.angle_beta   90.00
_cell.angle_gamma   90.00
#
_symmetry.space_group_name_H-M   'P 1'
#
loop_
_entity.id
_entity.type
_entity.pdbx_description
1 polymer ?
#
loop_
_entity_poly.entity_id
_entity_poly.type
_entity_poly.pdbx_seq_one_letter_code
_entity_poly.pdbx_strand_id
1 'polypeptide(L)'
;MDDGLGDAMRHNARQAIKLFSPAAFAVASYFALATLPSYLEQRVITIIFVNLVLSNITLNLMLNNMAGRKFSVAQPSLALPLVPVAAYHVLSCSAQTEIMLSNSLTIFAGLIWASKMVSLSIQWCDFSQ
;
A
#
# COMPACT_ATOMS: atom_id res chain seq x y z
N MET A 1 7.16 12.76 -24.49
CA MET A 1 6.29 13.69 -23.75
C MET A 1 5.64 12.81 -22.70
N ASP A 2 6.01 12.95 -21.42
CA ASP A 2 5.83 11.91 -20.42
C ASP A 2 4.36 11.49 -20.27
N ASP A 3 4.10 10.22 -20.60
CA ASP A 3 2.80 9.57 -20.58
C ASP A 3 2.22 9.64 -19.15
N GLY A 4 1.39 10.65 -18.89
CA GLY A 4 0.64 10.77 -17.65
C GLY A 4 -0.29 9.57 -17.43
N LEU A 5 -0.80 9.41 -16.21
CA LEU A 5 -1.72 8.31 -15.86
C LEU A 5 -2.88 8.18 -16.87
N GLY A 6 -3.41 9.32 -17.34
CA GLY A 6 -4.49 9.39 -18.32
C GLY A 6 -4.12 8.86 -19.70
N ASP A 7 -2.92 9.15 -20.20
CA ASP A 7 -2.46 8.67 -21.52
C ASP A 7 -2.09 7.19 -21.46
N ALA A 8 -1.47 6.74 -20.37
CA ALA A 8 -1.19 5.33 -20.14
C ALA A 8 -2.48 4.49 -20.11
N MET A 9 -3.54 4.99 -19.46
CA MET A 9 -4.84 4.30 -19.41
C MET A 9 -5.60 4.30 -20.75
N ARG A 10 -5.44 5.34 -21.57
CA ARG A 10 -6.20 5.47 -22.82
C ARG A 10 -5.52 4.84 -24.03
N HIS A 11 -4.19 4.83 -24.08
CA HIS A 11 -3.46 4.50 -25.30
C HIS A 11 -2.51 3.31 -25.15
N ASN A 12 -2.26 2.83 -23.92
CA ASN A 12 -1.31 1.75 -23.69
C ASN A 12 -1.79 0.75 -22.62
N ALA A 13 -2.63 -0.20 -23.03
CA ALA A 13 -3.19 -1.25 -22.16
C ALA A 13 -2.11 -2.01 -21.35
N ARG A 14 -0.92 -2.21 -21.93
CA ARG A 14 0.20 -2.86 -21.23
C ARG A 14 0.71 -2.02 -20.06
N GLN A 15 0.80 -0.71 -20.21
CA GLN A 15 1.18 0.19 -19.11
C GLN A 15 0.04 0.29 -18.08
N ALA A 16 -1.22 0.33 -18.50
CA ALA A 16 -2.38 0.35 -17.60
C ALA A 16 -2.41 -0.90 -16.69
N ILE A 17 -2.20 -2.10 -17.25
CA ILE A 17 -2.10 -3.35 -16.46
C ILE A 17 -0.93 -3.27 -15.48
N LYS A 18 0.22 -2.76 -15.91
CA LYS A 18 1.40 -2.61 -15.06
C LYS A 18 1.13 -1.67 -13.87
N LEU A 19 0.38 -0.59 -14.08
CA LEU A 19 -0.03 0.35 -13.02
C LEU A 19 -1.04 -0.26 -12.04
N PHE A 20 -1.85 -1.23 -12.48
CA PHE A 20 -2.79 -1.95 -11.61
C PHE A 20 -2.11 -3.02 -10.73
N SER A 21 -0.94 -3.52 -11.14
CA SER A 21 -0.27 -4.65 -10.47
C SER A 21 0.01 -4.46 -8.97
N PRO A 22 0.38 -3.27 -8.44
CA PRO A 22 0.55 -3.09 -6.99
C PRO A 22 -0.75 -3.25 -6.21
N ALA A 23 -1.87 -2.78 -6.76
CA ALA A 23 -3.18 -2.93 -6.13
C ALA A 23 -3.63 -4.40 -6.12
N ALA A 24 -3.45 -5.09 -7.25
CA ALA A 24 -3.70 -6.53 -7.34
C ALA A 24 -2.84 -7.33 -6.34
N PHE A 25 -1.56 -6.96 -6.19
CA PHE A 25 -0.67 -7.57 -5.20
C PHE A 25 -1.15 -7.34 -3.77
N ALA A 26 -1.57 -6.12 -3.43
CA ALA A 26 -2.09 -5.82 -2.09
C ALA A 26 -3.35 -6.65 -1.78
N VAL A 27 -4.26 -6.81 -2.75
CA VAL A 27 -5.43 -7.69 -2.60
C VAL A 27 -5.00 -9.16 -2.46
N ALA A 28 -4.04 -9.64 -3.24
CA ALA A 28 -3.49 -11.00 -3.09
C ALA A 28 -2.88 -11.21 -1.70
N SER A 29 -2.18 -10.20 -1.16
CA SER A 29 -1.56 -10.26 0.16
C SER A 29 -2.58 -10.34 1.30
N TYR A 30 -3.82 -9.84 1.12
CA TYR A 30 -4.89 -10.05 2.09
C TYR A 30 -5.23 -11.53 2.28
N PHE A 31 -5.24 -12.31 1.20
CA PHE A 31 -5.47 -13.76 1.30
C PHE A 31 -4.34 -14.47 2.05
N ALA A 32 -3.10 -13.99 1.93
CA ALA A 32 -1.98 -14.50 2.73
C ALA A 32 -2.11 -14.10 4.21
N LEU A 33 -2.57 -12.88 4.50
CA LEU A 33 -2.84 -12.46 5.88
C LEU A 33 -3.98 -13.27 6.52
N ALA A 34 -4.94 -13.76 5.71
CA ALA A 34 -6.04 -14.58 6.20
C ALA A 34 -5.60 -15.94 6.78
N THR A 35 -4.35 -16.38 6.52
CA THR A 35 -3.80 -17.62 7.10
C THR A 35 -3.15 -17.40 8.46
N LEU A 36 -3.07 -16.15 8.94
CA LEU A 36 -2.42 -15.80 10.20
C LEU A 36 -3.37 -15.85 11.41
N PRO A 37 -2.85 -16.11 12.62
CA PRO A 37 -3.63 -16.06 13.85
C PRO A 37 -4.32 -14.71 14.09
N SER A 38 -3.65 -13.59 13.78
CA SER A 38 -4.22 -12.25 13.87
C SER A 38 -5.50 -12.06 13.06
N TYR A 39 -5.67 -12.78 11.95
CA TYR A 39 -6.91 -12.73 11.18
C TYR A 39 -8.09 -13.32 11.95
N LEU A 40 -7.89 -14.34 12.79
CA LEU A 40 -9.01 -14.94 13.54
C LEU A 40 -9.51 -14.01 14.64
N GLU A 41 -8.60 -13.32 15.33
CA GLU A 41 -8.92 -12.46 16.46
C GLU A 41 -9.24 -11.01 16.05
N GLN A 42 -8.63 -10.52 14.98
CA GLN A 42 -8.58 -9.10 14.62
C GLN A 42 -8.85 -8.85 13.13
N ARG A 43 -9.89 -9.50 12.58
CA ARG A 43 -10.32 -9.35 11.18
C ARG A 43 -10.44 -7.90 10.72
N VAL A 44 -11.08 -7.07 11.54
CA VAL A 44 -11.32 -5.65 11.24
C VAL A 44 -10.01 -4.89 11.10
N ILE A 45 -9.04 -5.13 11.99
CA ILE A 45 -7.73 -4.49 11.95
C ILE A 45 -6.96 -4.92 10.69
N THR A 46 -7.02 -6.21 10.34
CA THR A 46 -6.38 -6.72 9.12
C THR A 46 -6.96 -6.06 7.86
N ILE A 47 -8.29 -5.87 7.81
CA ILE A 47 -8.95 -5.15 6.70
C ILE A 47 -8.49 -3.69 6.65
N ILE A 48 -8.43 -3.01 7.81
CA ILE A 48 -7.93 -1.62 7.90
C ILE A 48 -6.49 -1.54 7.40
N PHE A 49 -5.63 -2.49 7.80
CA PHE A 49 -4.24 -2.55 7.40
C PHE A 49 -4.06 -2.64 5.88
N VAL A 50 -4.77 -3.58 5.24
CA VAL A 50 -4.71 -3.73 3.78
C VAL A 50 -5.25 -2.49 3.07
N ASN A 51 -6.32 -1.88 3.58
CA ASN A 51 -6.86 -0.63 3.02
C ASN A 51 -5.89 0.55 3.17
N LEU A 52 -5.14 0.63 4.27
CA LEU A 52 -4.09 1.62 4.44
C LEU A 52 -2.94 1.40 3.45
N VAL A 53 -2.55 0.15 3.19
CA VAL A 53 -1.53 -0.18 2.18
C VAL A 53 -2.01 0.19 0.77
N LEU A 54 -3.26 -0.15 0.41
CA LEU A 54 -3.88 0.26 -0.85
C LEU A 54 -3.93 1.79 -0.99
N SER A 55 -4.41 2.48 0.03
CA SER A 55 -4.46 3.96 0.04
C SER A 55 -3.07 4.58 -0.11
N ASN A 56 -2.05 3.99 0.52
CA ASN A 56 -0.67 4.43 0.38
C ASN A 56 -0.11 4.30 -1.05
N ILE A 57 -0.49 3.23 -1.76
CA ILE A 57 -0.14 3.01 -3.17
C ILE A 57 -0.83 4.05 -4.03
N THR A 58 -2.13 4.25 -3.83
CA THR A 58 -2.94 5.23 -4.57
C THR A 58 -2.43 6.66 -4.35
N LEU A 59 -2.10 7.03 -3.12
CA LEU A 59 -1.51 8.35 -2.84
C LEU A 59 -0.15 8.52 -3.50
N ASN A 60 0.70 7.48 -3.51
CA ASN A 60 1.98 7.55 -4.23
C ASN A 60 1.78 7.67 -5.75
N LEU A 61 0.74 7.04 -6.31
CA LEU A 61 0.38 7.20 -7.71
C LEU A 61 -0.02 8.66 -8.00
N MET A 62 -0.87 9.23 -7.16
CA MET A 62 -1.32 10.62 -7.28
C MET A 62 -0.16 11.63 -7.15
N LEU A 63 0.67 11.50 -6.11
CA LEU A 63 1.82 12.37 -5.87
C LEU A 63 2.84 12.31 -7.01
N ASN A 64 3.14 11.11 -7.53
CA ASN A 64 4.05 11.00 -8.68
C ASN A 64 3.44 11.62 -9.94
N ASN A 65 2.14 11.41 -10.18
CA ASN A 65 1.44 12.01 -11.31
C ASN A 65 1.42 13.55 -11.23
N MET A 66 1.16 14.12 -10.04
CA MET A 66 1.21 15.58 -9.82
C MET A 66 2.62 16.15 -10.00
N ALA A 67 3.66 15.40 -9.61
CA ALA A 67 5.05 15.80 -9.79
C ALA A 67 5.59 15.56 -11.21
N GLY A 68 4.78 15.06 -12.15
CA GLY A 68 5.22 14.68 -13.50
C GLY A 68 6.25 13.55 -13.52
N ARG A 69 6.31 12.74 -12.45
CA ARG A 69 7.27 11.64 -12.29
C ARG A 69 6.63 10.30 -12.66
N LYS A 70 7.46 9.40 -13.18
CA LYS A 70 7.04 8.02 -13.48
C LYS A 70 6.74 7.27 -12.18
N PHE A 71 5.58 6.61 -12.13
CA PHE A 71 5.21 5.78 -11.00
C PHE A 71 6.01 4.47 -10.99
N SER A 72 6.66 4.18 -9.87
CA SER A 72 7.32 2.89 -9.64
C SER A 72 6.30 1.84 -9.21
N VAL A 73 6.35 0.65 -9.80
CA VAL A 73 5.53 -0.51 -9.38
C VAL A 73 6.04 -1.09 -8.07
N ALA A 74 7.36 -1.02 -7.85
CA ALA A 74 7.99 -1.46 -6.61
C ALA A 74 7.80 -0.38 -5.54
N GLN A 75 6.72 -0.52 -4.77
CA GLN A 75 6.35 0.37 -3.68
C GLN A 75 6.75 -0.26 -2.34
N PRO A 76 7.52 0.44 -1.48
CA PRO A 76 7.89 -0.09 -0.15
C PRO A 76 6.69 -0.50 0.71
N SER A 77 5.54 0.16 0.52
CA SER A 77 4.29 -0.18 1.23
C SER A 77 3.77 -1.59 0.91
N LEU A 78 4.16 -2.20 -0.22
CA LEU A 78 3.81 -3.58 -0.56
C LEU A 78 4.53 -4.61 0.30
N ALA A 79 5.66 -4.24 0.91
CA ALA A 79 6.38 -5.13 1.82
C ALA A 79 5.67 -5.29 3.17
N LEU A 80 4.95 -4.25 3.62
CA LEU A 80 4.27 -4.23 4.92
C LEU A 80 3.38 -5.46 5.17
N PRO A 81 2.46 -5.87 4.28
CA PRO A 81 1.63 -7.06 4.50
C PRO A 81 2.41 -8.38 4.42
N LEU A 82 3.61 -8.40 3.83
CA LEU A 82 4.44 -9.60 3.77
C LEU A 82 5.22 -9.84 5.06
N VAL A 83 5.53 -8.80 5.83
CA VAL A 83 6.29 -8.90 7.08
C VAL A 83 5.64 -9.85 8.09
N PRO A 84 4.35 -9.74 8.45
CA PRO A 84 3.76 -10.65 9.44
C PRO A 84 3.64 -12.08 8.89
N VAL A 85 3.40 -12.23 7.58
CA VAL A 85 3.39 -13.55 6.90
C VAL A 85 4.76 -14.22 6.99
N ALA A 86 5.83 -13.49 6.69
CA ALA A 86 7.20 -14.00 6.78
C ALA A 86 7.60 -14.28 8.25
N ALA A 87 7.23 -13.40 9.19
CA ALA A 87 7.52 -13.60 10.61
C ALA A 87 6.86 -14.88 11.14
N TYR A 88 5.62 -15.16 10.76
CA TYR A 88 4.92 -16.35 11.23
C TYR A 88 5.37 -17.63 10.52
N HIS A 89 5.41 -17.64 9.19
CA HIS A 89 5.68 -18.87 8.42
C HIS A 89 7.17 -19.18 8.23
N VAL A 90 8.03 -18.17 8.12
CA VAL A 90 9.47 -18.37 7.87
C VAL A 90 10.28 -18.33 9.15
N LEU A 91 9.98 -17.38 10.04
CA LEU A 91 10.71 -17.22 11.30
C LEU A 91 10.07 -17.97 12.48
N SER A 92 8.93 -18.63 12.25
CA SER A 92 8.19 -19.39 13.28
C SER A 92 7.93 -18.58 14.55
N CYS A 93 7.62 -17.29 14.41
CA CYS A 93 7.26 -16.44 15.54
C CYS A 93 5.98 -16.94 16.23
N SER A 94 5.89 -16.70 17.54
CA SER A 94 4.68 -17.02 18.31
C SER A 94 3.46 -16.24 17.78
N ALA A 95 2.27 -16.81 17.95
CA ALA A 95 1.02 -16.16 17.54
C ALA A 95 0.84 -14.78 18.21
N GLN A 96 1.21 -14.66 19.48
CA GLN A 96 1.10 -13.39 20.21
C GLN A 96 2.06 -12.33 19.65
N THR A 97 3.28 -12.72 19.27
CA THR A 97 4.24 -11.84 18.61
C THR A 97 3.74 -11.39 17.23
N GLU A 98 3.16 -12.30 16.44
CA GLU A 98 2.57 -11.99 15.15
C GLU A 98 1.42 -10.98 15.28
N ILE A 99 0.52 -11.17 16.24
CA ILE A 99 -0.59 -10.24 16.50
C ILE A 99 -0.07 -8.84 16.89
N MET A 100 0.92 -8.77 17.79
CA MET A 100 1.53 -7.49 18.15
C MET A 100 2.18 -6.82 16.93
N LEU A 101 2.91 -7.59 16.13
CA LEU A 101 3.57 -7.10 14.91
C LEU A 101 2.55 -6.57 13.89
N SER A 102 1.48 -7.31 13.62
CA SER A 102 0.40 -6.90 12.71
C SER A 102 -0.26 -5.59 13.16
N ASN A 103 -0.47 -5.42 14.47
CA ASN A 103 -0.97 -4.17 15.03
C ASN A 103 0.01 -3.00 14.86
N SER A 104 1.28 -3.21 15.21
CA SER A 104 2.32 -2.18 15.04
C SER A 104 2.49 -1.76 13.58
N LEU A 105 2.45 -2.71 12.65
CA LEU A 105 2.53 -2.43 11.21
C LEU A 105 1.30 -1.68 10.69
N THR A 106 0.12 -1.95 11.25
CA THR A 106 -1.10 -1.20 10.94
C THR A 106 -0.96 0.27 11.33
N ILE A 107 -0.49 0.55 12.56
CA ILE A 107 -0.24 1.90 13.04
C ILE A 107 0.82 2.58 12.16
N PHE A 108 1.92 1.88 11.85
CA PHE A 108 2.99 2.40 11.00
C PHE A 108 2.50 2.73 9.59
N ALA A 109 1.67 1.87 8.98
CA ALA A 109 1.04 2.14 7.69
C ALA A 109 0.14 3.39 7.75
N GLY A 110 -0.57 3.58 8.87
CA GLY A 110 -1.34 4.78 9.15
C GLY A 110 -0.49 6.05 9.23
N LEU A 111 0.68 5.99 9.86
CA LEU A 111 1.63 7.12 9.92
C LEU A 111 2.20 7.47 8.54
N ILE A 112 2.53 6.46 7.73
CA ILE A 112 2.98 6.69 6.33
C ILE A 112 1.85 7.32 5.51
N TRP A 113 0.61 6.86 5.70
CA TRP A 113 -0.53 7.44 5.01
C TRP A 113 -0.74 8.91 5.41
N ALA A 114 -0.69 9.21 6.71
CA ALA A 114 -0.86 10.56 7.23
C ALA A 114 0.24 11.51 6.70
N SER A 115 1.50 11.08 6.66
CA SER A 115 2.59 11.91 6.15
C SER A 115 2.45 12.24 4.66
N LYS A 116 1.96 11.28 3.85
CA LYS A 116 1.65 11.52 2.44
C LYS A 116 0.45 12.44 2.24
N MET A 117 -0.59 12.29 3.05
CA MET A 117 -1.73 13.20 3.02
C MET A 117 -1.31 14.63 3.33
N VAL A 118 -0.45 14.85 4.32
CA VAL A 118 0.11 16.18 4.61
C VAL A 118 0.87 16.73 3.39
N SER A 119 1.72 15.89 2.77
CA SER A 119 2.47 16.29 1.57
C SER A 119 1.55 16.66 0.40
N LEU A 120 0.47 15.91 0.21
CA LEU A 120 -0.53 16.16 -0.83
C LEU A 120 -1.29 17.47 -0.57
N SER A 121 -1.69 17.71 0.68
CA SER A 121 -2.36 18.96 1.07
C SER A 121 -1.47 20.19 0.84
N ILE A 122 -0.18 20.10 1.17
CA ILE A 122 0.77 21.20 0.93
C ILE A 122 0.89 21.47 -0.58
N GLN A 123 1.15 20.42 -1.38
CA GLN A 123 1.26 20.56 -2.83
C GLN A 123 -0.02 21.14 -3.45
N TRP A 124 -1.19 20.73 -2.97
CA TRP A 124 -2.46 21.26 -3.46
C TRP A 124 -2.62 22.76 -3.15
N CYS A 125 -2.27 23.19 -1.94
CA CYS A 125 -2.29 24.60 -1.57
C CYS A 125 -1.34 25.42 -2.45
N ASP A 126 -0.13 24.94 -2.70
CA ASP A 126 0.87 25.61 -3.55
C ASP A 126 0.39 25.73 -5.01
N PHE A 127 -0.31 24.73 -5.53
CA PHE A 127 -0.89 24.76 -6.89
C PHE A 127 -2.11 25.68 -7.04
N SER A 128 -2.77 26.03 -5.93
CA SER A 128 -3.99 26.86 -5.93
C SER A 128 -3.74 28.37 -5.81
N GLN A 129 -2.48 28.78 -5.60
CA GLN A 129 -2.02 30.17 -5.57
C GLN A 129 -1.46 30.59 -6.94
#